data_AF-A0A316HI38-F1
#
_entry.id   AF-A0A316HI38-F1
#
_cell.length_a   1.000
_cell.length_b   1.000
_cell.length_c   1.000
_cell.angle_alpha   90.00
_cell.angle_beta   90.00
_cell.angle_gamma   90.00
#
_symmetry.space_group_name_H-M   'P 1'
#
loop_
_entity.id
_entity.type
_entity.pdbx_description
1 polymer ?
#
loop_
_entity_poly.entity_id
_entity_poly.type
_entity_poly.pdbx_seq_one_letter_code
_entity_poly.pdbx_strand_id
1 'polypeptide(L)'
;MKILSITPHKRVSYTPGLISLILLPVLCLVFLHQQKKFKHTGVLDIGIVDPDIGRIMAKKYHFKIPPERNYAKVNFNGSISGDKSLLDFAKLEIKNMICTKSRTLGLQLHFGAHAKYQTFVSVIDMCSADALTWVPIQDDIYVYYTKR
;
A
#
# COMPACT_ATOMS: atom_id res chain seq x y z
N MET A 1 -24.87 -15.53 68.30
CA MET A 1 -24.84 -14.90 66.96
C MET A 1 -24.00 -13.64 67.04
N LYS A 2 -22.84 -13.59 66.38
CA LYS A 2 -22.02 -12.38 66.24
C LYS A 2 -22.24 -11.82 64.84
N ILE A 3 -22.81 -10.63 64.75
CA ILE A 3 -23.03 -9.90 63.50
C ILE A 3 -21.67 -9.31 63.10
N LEU A 4 -21.21 -9.64 61.90
CA LEU A 4 -19.98 -9.09 61.31
C LEU A 4 -20.17 -7.59 61.07
N SER A 5 -19.48 -6.75 61.86
CA SER A 5 -19.41 -5.32 61.62
C SER A 5 -18.49 -5.05 60.43
N ILE A 6 -19.04 -4.68 59.28
CA ILE A 6 -18.28 -4.23 58.12
C ILE A 6 -17.68 -2.86 58.47
N THR A 7 -16.37 -2.80 58.68
CA THR A 7 -15.64 -1.55 58.85
C THR A 7 -15.62 -0.78 57.53
N PRO A 8 -15.94 0.53 57.51
CA PRO A 8 -15.93 1.30 56.28
C PRO A 8 -14.50 1.42 55.73
N HIS A 9 -14.31 1.09 54.45
CA HIS A 9 -13.03 1.18 53.76
C HIS A 9 -12.54 2.64 53.75
N LYS A 10 -11.30 2.87 54.20
CA LYS A 10 -10.67 4.20 54.22
C LYS A 10 -10.45 4.66 52.77
N ARG A 11 -10.88 5.88 52.40
CA ARG A 11 -10.69 6.42 51.04
C ARG A 11 -9.19 6.60 50.77
N VAL A 12 -8.66 5.89 49.79
CA VAL A 12 -7.29 6.07 49.32
C VAL A 12 -7.28 7.23 48.33
N SER A 13 -6.89 8.43 48.78
CA SER A 13 -6.64 9.56 47.87
C SER A 13 -5.28 9.37 47.21
N TYR A 14 -5.25 8.66 46.08
CA TYR A 14 -4.06 8.44 45.28
C TYR A 14 -3.91 9.53 44.21
N THR A 15 -3.71 10.76 44.67
CA THR A 15 -3.48 11.96 43.85
C THR A 15 -2.33 11.82 42.83
N PRO A 16 -1.15 11.24 43.15
CA PRO A 16 -0.10 11.07 42.14
C PRO A 16 -0.46 10.06 41.05
N GLY A 17 -1.27 9.04 41.35
CA GLY A 17 -1.76 8.11 40.34
C GLY A 17 -2.79 8.71 39.40
N LEU A 18 -3.63 9.63 39.89
CA LEU A 18 -4.55 10.39 39.02
C LEU A 18 -3.79 11.25 38.00
N ILE A 19 -2.70 11.88 38.43
CA ILE A 19 -1.82 12.63 37.52
C ILE A 19 -1.19 11.69 36.49
N SER A 20 -0.64 10.55 36.93
CA SER A 20 -0.07 9.55 36.02
C SER A 20 -1.10 9.00 35.03
N LEU A 21 -2.32 8.73 35.49
CA LEU A 21 -3.41 8.19 34.69
C LEU A 21 -3.82 9.12 33.54
N ILE A 22 -3.69 10.44 33.72
CA ILE A 22 -4.00 11.44 32.70
C ILE A 22 -2.77 11.74 31.84
N LEU A 23 -1.59 11.85 32.45
CA LEU A 23 -0.36 12.25 31.75
C LEU A 23 0.11 11.18 30.76
N LEU A 24 0.00 9.90 31.13
CA LEU A 24 0.48 8.79 30.31
C LEU A 24 -0.25 8.66 28.96
N PRO A 25 -1.60 8.68 28.89
CA PRO A 25 -2.30 8.66 27.59
C PRO A 25 -2.06 9.92 26.77
N VAL A 26 -1.97 11.10 27.39
CA VAL A 26 -1.67 12.36 26.66
C VAL A 26 -0.28 12.31 26.05
N LEU A 27 0.73 11.89 26.82
CA LEU A 27 2.11 11.74 26.33
C LEU A 27 2.18 10.70 25.20
N CYS A 28 1.43 9.60 25.32
CA CYS A 28 1.31 8.57 24.29
C CYS A 28 0.73 9.14 22.98
N LEU A 29 -0.36 9.91 23.07
CA LEU A 29 -0.97 10.55 21.89
C LEU A 29 -0.01 11.56 21.24
N VAL A 30 0.68 12.39 22.03
CA VAL A 30 1.67 13.34 21.50
C VAL A 30 2.81 12.62 20.80
N PHE A 31 3.33 11.55 21.41
CA PHE A 31 4.40 10.74 20.82
C PHE A 31 3.97 10.10 19.49
N LEU A 32 2.79 9.47 19.46
CA LEU A 32 2.24 8.86 18.25
C LEU A 32 1.93 9.89 17.15
N HIS A 33 1.53 11.10 17.53
CA HIS A 33 1.32 12.22 16.61
C HIS A 33 2.63 12.69 15.97
N GLN A 34 3.71 12.85 16.76
CA GLN A 34 5.04 13.21 16.23
C GLN A 34 5.57 12.15 15.25
N GLN A 35 5.29 10.87 15.51
CA GLN A 35 5.64 9.76 14.64
C GLN A 35 4.75 9.65 13.38
N LYS A 36 3.82 10.60 13.17
CA LYS A 36 2.87 10.64 12.03
C LYS A 36 2.06 9.35 11.86
N LYS A 37 1.88 8.56 12.94
CA LYS A 37 1.18 7.25 12.90
C LYS A 37 -0.32 7.37 12.68
N PHE A 38 -0.90 8.53 12.97
CA PHE A 38 -2.32 8.82 12.71
C PHE A 38 -2.59 9.38 11.30
N LYS A 39 -1.58 9.39 10.42
CA LYS A 39 -1.88 9.65 9.01
C LYS A 39 -2.76 8.53 8.49
N HIS A 40 -3.95 8.88 8.05
CA HIS A 40 -4.84 7.99 7.32
C HIS A 40 -4.16 7.60 6.00
N THR A 41 -3.34 6.56 6.06
CA THR A 41 -2.82 5.90 4.88
C THR A 41 -3.95 5.03 4.37
N GLY A 42 -4.71 5.53 3.38
CA GLY A 42 -5.66 4.72 2.63
C GLY A 42 -4.92 3.76 1.71
N VAL A 43 -4.06 2.93 2.29
CA VAL A 43 -3.17 2.03 1.55
C VAL A 43 -3.61 0.60 1.72
N LEU A 44 -3.82 -0.03 0.57
CA LEU A 44 -3.82 -1.48 0.44
C LEU A 44 -2.34 -1.90 0.37
N ASP A 45 -1.84 -2.55 1.42
CA ASP A 45 -0.49 -3.09 1.43
C ASP A 45 -0.46 -4.38 0.60
N ILE A 46 -0.25 -4.24 -0.72
CA ILE A 46 0.01 -5.39 -1.58
C ILE A 46 1.48 -5.75 -1.44
N GLY A 47 1.77 -6.65 -0.51
CA GLY A 47 3.10 -7.21 -0.33
C GLY A 47 3.51 -8.06 -1.53
N ILE A 48 4.12 -7.44 -2.54
CA ILE A 48 5.01 -8.13 -3.49
C ILE A 48 6.33 -7.37 -3.48
N VAL A 49 7.22 -7.86 -2.60
CA VAL A 49 8.53 -7.32 -2.28
C VAL A 49 8.45 -5.98 -1.53
N ASP A 50 8.72 -6.03 -0.22
CA ASP A 50 9.02 -4.87 0.61
C ASP A 50 9.99 -3.94 -0.16
N PRO A 51 9.65 -2.66 -0.40
CA PRO A 51 10.45 -1.74 -1.20
C PRO A 51 11.88 -1.57 -0.67
N ASP A 52 12.07 -1.68 0.65
CA ASP A 52 13.38 -1.60 1.28
C ASP A 52 14.17 -2.90 1.07
N ILE A 53 13.52 -4.07 1.16
CA ILE A 53 14.16 -5.36 0.81
C ILE A 53 14.48 -5.41 -0.69
N GLY A 54 13.58 -4.92 -1.55
CA GLY A 54 13.78 -4.76 -2.97
C GLY A 54 14.96 -3.84 -3.29
N ARG A 55 15.09 -2.71 -2.58
CA ARG A 55 16.24 -1.79 -2.69
C ARG A 55 17.54 -2.40 -2.21
N ILE A 56 17.53 -3.12 -1.08
CA ILE A 56 18.70 -3.79 -0.53
C ILE A 56 19.18 -4.89 -1.48
N MET A 57 18.26 -5.70 -2.01
CA MET A 57 18.54 -6.74 -3.01
C MET A 57 19.01 -6.12 -4.34
N ALA A 58 18.34 -5.07 -4.82
CA ALA A 58 18.75 -4.32 -6.01
C ALA A 58 20.17 -3.76 -5.88
N LYS A 59 20.51 -3.20 -4.72
CA LYS A 59 21.85 -2.64 -4.44
C LYS A 59 22.91 -3.72 -4.30
N LYS A 60 22.58 -4.88 -3.74
CA LYS A 60 23.50 -6.01 -3.55
C LYS A 60 23.74 -6.81 -4.83
N TYR A 61 22.73 -6.94 -5.69
CA TYR A 61 22.78 -7.74 -6.93
C TYR A 61 22.78 -6.88 -8.21
N HIS A 62 22.93 -5.55 -8.09
CA HIS A 62 22.92 -4.59 -9.19
C HIS A 62 21.71 -4.68 -10.14
N PHE A 63 20.55 -5.14 -9.65
CA PHE A 63 19.34 -5.26 -10.48
C PHE A 63 18.40 -4.08 -10.24
N LYS A 64 17.98 -3.36 -11.29
CA LYS A 64 16.99 -2.27 -11.18
C LYS A 64 15.58 -2.85 -11.14
N ILE A 65 14.79 -2.45 -10.15
CA ILE A 65 13.36 -2.77 -10.02
C ILE A 65 12.60 -1.43 -10.06
N PRO A 66 11.73 -1.21 -11.05
CA PRO A 66 11.44 -2.07 -12.20
C PRO A 66 12.63 -2.06 -13.19
N PRO A 67 12.76 -3.07 -14.08
CA PRO A 67 13.85 -3.10 -15.07
C PRO A 67 13.75 -1.89 -16.00
N GLU A 68 14.88 -1.40 -16.47
CA GLU A 68 14.94 -0.27 -17.40
C GLU A 68 14.40 -0.68 -18.76
N ARG A 69 13.19 -0.18 -19.09
CA ARG A 69 12.42 -0.48 -20.30
C ARG A 69 11.70 0.78 -20.75
N ASN A 70 11.20 0.78 -21.99
CA ASN A 70 10.34 1.85 -22.46
C ASN A 70 8.91 1.60 -21.96
N TYR A 71 8.50 2.34 -20.93
CA TYR A 71 7.18 2.21 -20.32
C TYR A 71 6.18 3.17 -20.93
N ALA A 72 5.12 2.63 -21.55
CA ALA A 72 3.94 3.41 -21.88
C ALA A 72 3.20 3.77 -20.59
N LYS A 73 2.87 5.05 -20.39
CA LYS A 73 2.21 5.53 -19.17
C LYS A 73 0.71 5.64 -19.37
N VAL A 74 -0.04 5.10 -18.42
CA VAL A 74 -1.51 5.17 -18.36
C VAL A 74 -1.91 5.70 -17.00
N ASN A 75 -2.63 6.82 -16.96
CA ASN A 75 -2.98 7.51 -15.72
C ASN A 75 -4.50 7.42 -15.47
N PHE A 76 -4.88 6.77 -14.37
CA PHE A 76 -6.27 6.68 -13.94
C PHE A 76 -6.61 7.84 -12.98
N ASN A 77 -7.72 8.53 -13.24
CA ASN A 77 -8.12 9.71 -12.46
C ASN A 77 -9.53 9.63 -11.86
N GLY A 78 -10.23 8.50 -12.02
CA GLY A 78 -11.57 8.29 -11.47
C GLY A 78 -12.72 8.62 -12.42
N SER A 79 -12.43 9.08 -13.65
CA SER A 79 -13.45 9.26 -14.68
C SER A 79 -13.96 7.89 -15.18
N ILE A 80 -15.26 7.63 -15.06
CA ILE A 80 -15.84 6.32 -15.41
C ILE A 80 -15.60 5.96 -16.87
N SER A 81 -15.88 6.89 -17.79
CA SER A 81 -15.72 6.66 -19.23
C SER A 81 -14.24 6.67 -19.63
N GLY A 82 -13.46 7.62 -19.10
CA GLY A 82 -12.04 7.76 -19.40
C GLY A 82 -11.22 6.57 -18.91
N ASP A 83 -11.38 6.18 -17.65
CA ASP A 83 -10.66 5.06 -17.06
C ASP A 83 -10.99 3.75 -17.78
N LYS A 84 -12.24 3.56 -18.22
CA LYS A 84 -12.62 2.36 -18.98
C LYS A 84 -11.90 2.28 -20.32
N SER A 85 -11.84 3.36 -21.09
CA SER A 85 -11.10 3.38 -22.36
C SER A 85 -9.59 3.18 -22.16
N LEU A 86 -9.02 3.79 -21.12
CA LEU A 86 -7.61 3.59 -20.76
C LEU A 86 -7.33 2.14 -20.34
N LEU A 87 -8.27 1.52 -19.65
CA LEU A 87 -8.19 0.12 -19.24
C LEU A 87 -8.25 -0.83 -20.44
N ASP A 88 -9.11 -0.56 -21.41
CA ASP A 88 -9.18 -1.34 -22.65
C ASP A 88 -7.91 -1.15 -23.51
N PHE A 89 -7.35 0.06 -23.55
CA PHE A 89 -6.04 0.32 -24.15
C PHE A 89 -4.92 -0.48 -23.46
N ALA A 90 -4.88 -0.47 -22.13
CA ALA A 90 -3.92 -1.23 -21.34
C ALA A 90 -4.02 -2.74 -21.61
N LYS A 91 -5.23 -3.30 -21.74
CA LYS A 91 -5.45 -4.71 -22.14
C LYS A 91 -4.82 -5.02 -23.48
N LEU A 92 -5.07 -4.15 -24.45
CA LEU A 92 -4.58 -4.33 -25.82
C LEU A 92 -3.06 -4.31 -25.85
N GLU A 93 -2.43 -3.39 -25.13
CA GLU A 93 -0.97 -3.34 -25.06
C GLU A 93 -0.34 -4.50 -24.30
N ILE A 94 -0.96 -4.95 -23.20
CA ILE A 94 -0.52 -6.15 -22.51
C ILE A 94 -0.58 -7.36 -23.46
N LYS A 95 -1.67 -7.51 -24.21
CA LYS A 95 -1.82 -8.59 -25.18
C LYS A 95 -0.77 -8.50 -26.29
N ASN A 96 -0.53 -7.29 -26.83
CA ASN A 96 0.52 -7.06 -27.82
C ASN A 96 1.91 -7.41 -27.29
N MET A 97 2.23 -7.02 -26.04
CA MET A 97 3.49 -7.38 -25.39
C MET A 97 3.69 -8.89 -25.26
N ILE A 98 2.64 -9.63 -24.88
CA ILE A 98 2.68 -11.10 -24.79
C ILE A 98 2.86 -11.73 -26.18
N CYS A 99 2.08 -11.29 -27.18
CA CYS A 99 2.14 -11.82 -28.54
C CYS A 99 3.51 -11.58 -29.20
N THR A 100 4.07 -10.38 -29.02
CA THR A 100 5.38 -9.99 -29.57
C THR A 100 6.56 -10.48 -28.73
N LYS A 101 6.31 -10.97 -27.50
CA LYS A 101 7.33 -11.36 -26.51
C LYS A 101 8.37 -10.26 -26.29
N SER A 102 7.94 -9.00 -26.37
CA SER A 102 8.85 -7.86 -26.31
C SER A 102 9.46 -7.70 -24.92
N ARG A 103 10.79 -7.67 -24.85
CA ARG A 103 11.55 -7.49 -23.59
C ARG A 103 11.94 -6.04 -23.33
N THR A 104 11.75 -5.15 -24.31
CA THR A 104 12.11 -3.73 -24.24
C THR A 104 10.94 -2.84 -23.87
N LEU A 105 9.71 -3.32 -24.06
CA LEU A 105 8.49 -2.61 -23.74
C LEU A 105 7.99 -2.98 -22.34
N GLY A 106 7.33 -2.03 -21.72
CA GLY A 106 6.58 -2.19 -20.48
C GLY A 106 5.40 -1.23 -20.43
N LEU A 107 4.54 -1.43 -19.43
CA LEU A 107 3.40 -0.58 -19.16
C LEU A 107 3.49 -0.07 -17.72
N GLN A 108 3.37 1.24 -17.53
CA GLN A 108 3.27 1.88 -16.22
C GLN A 108 1.83 2.36 -16.02
N LEU A 109 1.17 1.82 -15.01
CA LEU A 109 -0.21 2.11 -14.66
C LEU A 109 -0.21 2.95 -13.39
N HIS A 110 -0.48 4.25 -13.53
CA HIS A 110 -0.49 5.21 -12.43
C HIS A 110 -1.91 5.42 -11.90
N PHE A 111 -2.08 5.35 -10.58
CA PHE A 111 -3.34 5.61 -9.90
C PHE A 111 -3.30 6.98 -9.22
N GLY A 112 -3.97 7.97 -9.82
CA GLY A 112 -4.09 9.29 -9.22
C GLY A 112 -4.96 9.28 -7.96
N ALA A 113 -4.95 10.39 -7.21
CA ALA A 113 -5.64 10.53 -5.92
C ALA A 113 -7.16 10.24 -5.94
N HIS A 114 -7.80 10.32 -7.11
CA HIS A 114 -9.24 10.07 -7.30
C HIS A 114 -9.53 8.77 -8.05
N ALA A 115 -8.51 7.95 -8.34
CA ALA A 115 -8.70 6.67 -9.01
C ALA A 115 -9.64 5.77 -8.21
N LYS A 116 -10.58 5.11 -8.92
CA LYS A 116 -11.53 4.23 -8.27
C LYS A 116 -10.88 2.90 -7.93
N TYR A 117 -11.20 2.37 -6.75
CA TYR A 117 -10.75 1.04 -6.32
C TYR A 117 -11.12 -0.07 -7.32
N GLN A 118 -12.29 0.03 -7.96
CA GLN A 118 -12.70 -0.91 -9.00
C GLN A 118 -11.73 -0.93 -10.20
N THR A 119 -11.21 0.23 -10.61
CA THR A 119 -10.22 0.32 -11.70
C THR A 119 -8.95 -0.41 -11.31
N PHE A 120 -8.52 -0.24 -10.06
CA PHE A 120 -7.36 -0.93 -9.51
C PHE A 120 -7.51 -2.45 -9.48
N VAL A 121 -8.63 -2.97 -8.95
CA VAL A 121 -8.91 -4.41 -8.94
C VAL A 121 -8.91 -4.98 -10.36
N SER A 122 -9.49 -4.24 -11.30
CA SER A 122 -9.52 -4.63 -12.71
C SER A 122 -8.11 -4.73 -13.29
N VAL A 123 -7.21 -3.79 -12.97
CA VAL A 123 -5.78 -3.81 -13.33
C VAL A 123 -5.09 -5.06 -12.81
N ILE A 124 -5.28 -5.42 -11.55
CA ILE A 124 -4.69 -6.62 -10.97
C ILE A 124 -5.17 -7.88 -11.67
N ASP A 125 -6.46 -7.98 -11.96
CA ASP A 125 -7.06 -9.11 -12.69
C ASP A 125 -6.50 -9.26 -14.12
N MET A 126 -6.17 -8.14 -14.78
CA MET A 126 -5.47 -8.20 -16.08
C MET A 126 -4.01 -8.66 -15.96
N CYS A 127 -3.35 -8.35 -14.84
CA CYS A 127 -1.95 -8.66 -14.63
C CYS A 127 -1.70 -10.13 -14.22
N SER A 128 -2.75 -10.89 -13.88
CA SER A 128 -2.62 -12.30 -13.48
C SER A 128 -2.38 -13.28 -14.64
N ALA A 129 -2.16 -12.79 -15.86
CA ALA A 129 -1.85 -13.63 -17.02
C ALA A 129 -0.45 -14.28 -16.92
N ASP A 130 -0.36 -15.54 -17.36
CA ASP A 130 0.77 -16.48 -17.11
C ASP A 130 2.13 -16.16 -17.76
N ALA A 131 2.34 -14.95 -18.27
CA ALA A 131 3.59 -14.52 -18.91
C ALA A 131 4.06 -13.11 -18.51
N LEU A 132 3.35 -12.48 -17.57
CA LEU A 132 3.64 -11.13 -17.11
C LEU A 132 4.31 -11.18 -15.74
N THR A 133 5.23 -10.27 -15.53
CA THR A 133 5.63 -9.86 -14.18
C THR A 133 5.09 -8.46 -13.97
N TRP A 134 4.46 -8.27 -12.82
CA TRP A 134 4.01 -6.97 -12.41
C TRP A 134 4.57 -6.65 -11.03
N VAL A 135 4.91 -5.37 -10.81
CA VAL A 135 5.51 -4.89 -9.57
C VAL A 135 4.78 -3.62 -9.16
N PRO A 136 4.09 -3.62 -8.01
CA PRO A 136 3.52 -2.40 -7.44
C PRO A 136 4.63 -1.58 -6.79
N ILE A 137 4.68 -0.28 -7.08
CA ILE A 137 5.61 0.68 -6.49
C ILE A 137 4.84 1.97 -6.22
N GLN A 138 4.58 2.26 -4.94
CA GLN A 138 3.81 3.44 -4.53
C GLN A 138 2.43 3.47 -5.21
N ASP A 139 2.14 4.53 -5.99
CA ASP A 139 0.88 4.73 -6.71
C ASP A 139 0.93 4.16 -8.14
N ASP A 140 2.01 3.44 -8.50
CA ASP A 140 2.23 2.88 -9.82
C ASP A 140 2.25 1.35 -9.79
N ILE A 141 1.78 0.74 -10.87
CA ILE A 141 2.01 -0.68 -11.18
C ILE A 141 2.79 -0.76 -12.48
N TYR A 142 3.97 -1.39 -12.41
CA TYR A 142 4.79 -1.67 -13.58
C TYR A 142 4.51 -3.08 -14.06
N VAL A 143 4.13 -3.22 -15.34
CA VAL A 143 3.84 -4.51 -15.97
C VAL A 143 4.80 -4.72 -17.12
N TYR A 144 5.43 -5.89 -17.19
CA TYR A 144 6.36 -6.21 -18.25
C TYR A 144 6.42 -7.71 -18.52
N TYR A 145 6.71 -8.07 -19.77
CA TYR A 145 6.89 -9.46 -20.15
C TYR A 145 8.17 -10.04 -19.55
N THR A 146 8.09 -11.23 -18.95
CA THR A 146 9.24 -12.03 -18.55
C THR A 146 9.14 -13.42 -19.15
N LYS A 147 10.28 -14.00 -19.53
CA LYS A 147 10.33 -15.41 -19.92
C LYS A 147 10.57 -16.19 -18.64
N ARG A 148 9.58 -16.95 -18.17
CA ARG A 148 9.80 -18.01 -17.18
C ARG A 148 10.64 -19.12 -17.80
#